data_AF-A0A537TL25-F1
#
_entry.id   AF-A0A537TL25-F1
#
_cell.length_a   1.000
_cell.length_b   1.000
_cell.length_c   1.000
_cell.angle_alpha   90.00
_cell.angle_beta   90.00
_cell.angle_gamma   90.00
#
_symmetry.space_group_name_H-M   'P 1'
#
loop_
_entity.id
_entity.type
_entity.pdbx_description
1 polymer ?
#
loop_
_entity_poly.entity_id
_entity_poly.type
_entity_poly.pdbx_seq_one_letter_code
_entity_poly.pdbx_strand_id
1 'polypeptide(L)' 'MLAVDTNVLVYAADADSQFHTACRDWLERQRARPNAWYSTWAILYEFLRVTTHARVMRRP' A
#
# COMPACT_ATOMS: atom_id res chain seq x y z
N MET A 1 -12.29 -13.87 -1.97
CA MET A 1 -10.87 -13.86 -1.58
C MET A 1 -10.25 -12.58 -2.13
N LEU A 2 -9.59 -11.76 -1.31
CA LEU A 2 -9.08 -10.45 -1.72
C LEU A 2 -7.61 -10.34 -1.33
N ALA A 3 -6.74 -10.09 -2.32
CA ALA A 3 -5.34 -9.79 -2.10
C ALA A 3 -5.08 -8.31 -2.43
N VAL A 4 -4.27 -7.64 -1.63
CA VAL A 4 -3.85 -6.26 -1.89
C VAL A 4 -2.67 -6.23 -2.85
N ASP A 5 -2.67 -5.27 -3.76
CA ASP A 5 -1.56 -5.03 -4.67
C ASP A 5 -0.53 -4.07 -4.07
N THR A 6 0.73 -4.22 -4.48
CA THR A 6 1.84 -3.33 -4.08
C THR A 6 1.50 -1.85 -4.30
N ASN A 7 0.89 -1.50 -5.44
CA ASN A 7 0.58 -0.11 -5.76
C ASN A 7 -0.37 0.54 -4.76
N VAL A 8 -1.35 -0.21 -4.25
CA VAL A 8 -2.29 0.30 -3.24
C VAL A 8 -1.56 0.62 -1.94
N LEU A 9 -0.63 -0.24 -1.53
CA LEU A 9 0.19 -0.01 -0.34
C LEU A 9 1.12 1.19 -0.53
N VAL A 10 1.81 1.28 -1.67
CA VAL A 10 2.73 2.38 -2.00
C VAL A 10 2.01 3.72 -1.99
N TYR A 11 0.88 3.84 -2.70
CA TYR A 11 0.14 5.10 -2.75
C TYR A 11 -0.50 5.45 -1.40
N ALA A 12 -0.92 4.47 -0.61
CA ALA A 12 -1.37 4.75 0.76
C ALA A 12 -0.25 5.26 1.68
N ALA A 13 1.01 4.90 1.41
CA ALA A 13 2.17 5.39 2.17
C ALA A 13 2.70 6.75 1.64
N ASP A 14 2.57 7.02 0.35
CA ASP A 14 2.99 8.28 -0.27
C ASP A 14 1.97 9.41 -0.05
N ALA A 15 2.21 10.27 0.94
CA ALA A 15 1.32 11.39 1.25
C ALA A 15 1.27 12.47 0.15
N ASP A 16 2.26 12.52 -0.75
CA ASP A 16 2.31 13.49 -1.86
C ASP A 16 1.57 12.96 -3.11
N SER A 17 1.18 11.68 -3.13
CA SER A 17 0.44 11.09 -4.25
C SER A 17 -1.01 11.57 -4.32
N GLN A 18 -1.49 11.88 -5.52
CA GLN A 18 -2.92 12.16 -5.78
C GLN A 18 -3.84 10.98 -5.39
N PHE A 19 -3.29 9.77 -5.29
CA PHE A 19 -4.04 8.57 -4.93
C PHE A 19 -4.01 8.27 -3.42
N HIS A 20 -3.29 9.08 -2.62
CA HIS A 20 -3.06 8.83 -1.20
C HIS A 20 -4.36 8.58 -0.43
N THR A 21 -5.25 9.57 -0.45
CA THR A 21 -6.52 9.51 0.29
C THR A 21 -7.36 8.31 -0.14
N ALA A 22 -7.49 8.07 -1.44
CA ALA A 22 -8.29 6.97 -1.96
C ALA A 22 -7.75 5.60 -1.53
N CYS A 23 -6.43 5.37 -1.62
CA CYS A 23 -5.80 4.11 -1.23
C CYS A 23 -5.81 3.91 0.29
N ARG A 24 -5.50 4.95 1.07
CA ARG A 24 -5.55 4.92 2.53
C ARG A 24 -6.95 4.60 3.03
N ASP A 25 -7.96 5.31 2.54
CA ASP A 25 -9.35 5.08 2.96
C ASP A 25 -9.83 3.68 2.57
N TRP A 26 -9.40 3.18 1.40
CA TRP A 26 -9.74 1.82 0.99
C TRP A 26 -9.10 0.78 1.93
N LEU A 27 -7.85 0.97 2.34
CA LEU A 27 -7.17 0.08 3.29
C LEU A 27 -7.86 0.11 4.67
N GLU A 28 -8.20 1.29 5.19
CA GLU A 28 -8.94 1.40 6.45
C GLU A 28 -10.31 0.72 6.37
N ARG A 29 -11.01 0.84 5.25
CA ARG A 29 -12.24 0.07 5.01
C ARG A 29 -12.00 -1.43 5.00
N GLN A 30 -10.90 -1.92 4.39
CA GLN A 30 -10.60 -3.36 4.41
C GLN A 30 -10.23 -3.85 5.82
N ARG A 31 -9.48 -3.05 6.59
CA ARG A 31 -9.12 -3.35 7.98
C ARG A 31 -10.34 -3.46 8.89
N ALA A 32 -11.38 -2.68 8.64
CA ALA A 32 -12.63 -2.70 9.40
C ALA A 32 -13.55 -3.88 9.05
N ARG A 33 -13.28 -4.62 7.98
CA ARG A 33 -14.12 -5.76 7.57
C ARG A 33 -13.83 -6.99 8.43
N PRO A 34 -14.86 -7.81 8.72
CA PRO A 34 -14.67 -9.07 9.45
C PRO A 34 -13.97 -10.15 8.63
N ASN A 35 -13.90 -9.99 7.30
CA ASN A 35 -13.31 -10.97 6.40
C ASN A 35 -11.81 -10.74 6.25
N ALA A 36 -11.04 -11.84 6.24
CA ALA A 36 -9.62 -11.78 5.93
C ALA A 36 -9.36 -11.26 4.50
N TRP A 37 -8.28 -10.52 4.38
CA TRP A 37 -7.64 -10.12 3.13
C TRP A 37 -6.15 -10.46 3.24
N TYR A 38 -5.50 -10.61 2.10
CA TYR A 38 -4.22 -11.28 2.01
C TYR A 38 -3.16 -10.40 1.36
N SER A 39 -1.92 -10.69 1.69
CA SER A 39 -0.75 -10.21 0.97
C SER A 39 0.18 -11.40 0.74
N THR A 40 1.07 -11.27 -0.23
CA THR A 40 2.16 -12.23 -0.45
C THR A 40 3.49 -11.64 0.01
N TRP A 41 4.50 -12.49 0.17
CA TRP A 41 5.86 -12.03 0.45
C TRP A 41 6.42 -11.14 -0.67
N ALA A 42 6.09 -11.45 -1.93
CA ALA A 42 6.48 -10.63 -3.08
C ALA A 42 5.91 -9.22 -2.98
N ILE A 43 4.62 -9.07 -2.67
CA ILE A 43 3.97 -7.76 -2.50
C ILE A 43 4.62 -6.96 -1.37
N LEU A 44 4.89 -7.60 -0.22
CA LEU A 44 5.54 -6.93 0.91
C LEU A 44 6.98 -6.52 0.59
N TYR A 45 7.72 -7.36 -0.13
CA TYR A 45 9.08 -7.05 -0.55
C TYR A 45 9.12 -5.90 -1.55
N GLU A 46 8.24 -5.89 -2.54
CA GLU A 46 8.13 -4.79 -3.50
C GLU A 46 7.74 -3.48 -2.80
N PHE A 47 6.77 -3.52 -1.89
CA PHE A 47 6.38 -2.36 -1.09
C PHE A 47 7.56 -1.80 -0.31
N LEU A 48 8.32 -2.65 0.40
CA LEU A 48 9.49 -2.22 1.15
C LEU A 48 10.57 -1.65 0.22
N ARG A 49 10.84 -2.34 -0.90
CA ARG A 49 11.84 -1.91 -1.90
C ARG A 49 11.47 -0.56 -2.51
N VAL A 50 10.19 -0.30 -2.81
CA VAL A 50 9.75 0.97 -3.38
C VAL A 50 9.79 2.08 -2.34
N THR A 51 9.19 1.83 -1.17
CA THR A 51 9.02 2.89 -0.16
C THR A 51 10.33 3.37 0.44
N THR A 52 11.34 2.50 0.54
CA THR A 52 12.66 2.85 1.09
C THR A 52 13.67 3.33 0.05
N HIS A 53 13.33 3.35 -1.24
CA HIS A 53 14.26 3.70 -2.30
C HIS A 53 14.22 5.19 -2.64
N ALA A 54 15.27 5.92 -2.26
CA ALA A 54 15.36 7.39 -2.38
C ALA A 54 15.22 7.97 -3.80
N ARG A 55 15.37 7.16 -4.87
CA ARG A 55 15.10 7.61 -6.25
C ARG A 55 13.63 7.47 -6.66
N VAL A 56 12.83 6.72 -5.90
CA VAL A 56 11.42 6.46 -6.18
C VAL A 56 10.55 7.29 -5.23
N MET A 57 10.84 7.26 -3.93
CA MET A 57 10.14 8.07 -2.93
C MET A 57 10.93 9.31 -2.56
N ARG A 58 10.25 10.46 -2.51
CA ARG A 58 10.87 11.74 -2.11
C ARG A 58 11.31 11.74 -0.65
N ARG A 59 10.58 11.02 0.20
CA ARG A 59 10.80 10.86 1.64
C ARG A 59 10.63 9.37 1.99
N PRO A 60 11.68 8.56 1.80
CA PRO A 60 11.64 7.14 2.16
C PRO A 60 11.55 6.89 3.66
#